data_AF-A0A9P5WX93-F1
#
_entry.id   AF-A0A9P5WX93-F1
#
_cell.length_a   1.000
_cell.length_b   1.000
_cell.length_c   1.000
_cell.angle_alpha   90.00
_cell.angle_beta   90.00
_cell.angle_gamma   90.00
#
_symmetry.space_group_name_H-M   'P 1'
#
loop_
_entity.id
_entity.type
_entity.pdbx_description
1 polymer ?
#
loop_
_entity_poly.entity_id
_entity_poly.type
_entity_poly.pdbx_seq_one_letter_code
_entity_poly.pdbx_strand_id
1 'polypeptide(L)'
;EYLGVQTFTLKMKNTIMDAHDSILAHQVKETRSANHKRIASPFQVGDLVYILTRNMIFPKGLARKLVPKFVGPYRILKKYNESLYKIEI
;
A
#
# COMPACT_ATOMS: atom_id res chain seq x y z
N GLU A 1 24.43 -45.41 20.28
CA GLU A 1 23.90 -44.08 19.90
C GLU A 1 22.46 -43.95 20.39
N TYR A 2 22.06 -42.81 20.96
CA TYR A 2 20.72 -42.65 21.58
C TYR A 2 19.69 -42.19 20.54
N LEU A 3 18.79 -43.10 20.16
CA LEU A 3 17.76 -42.88 19.13
C LEU A 3 16.80 -41.72 19.47
N GLY A 4 16.50 -41.50 20.75
CA GLY A 4 15.61 -40.44 21.21
C GLY A 4 16.13 -39.02 20.97
N VAL A 5 17.46 -38.83 20.95
CA VAL A 5 18.06 -37.51 20.66
C VAL A 5 17.93 -37.20 19.17
N GLN A 6 18.12 -38.20 18.30
CA GLN A 6 18.01 -38.04 16.85
C GLN A 6 16.57 -37.75 16.40
N THR A 7 15.58 -38.40 17.02
CA THR A 7 14.16 -38.14 16.70
C THR A 7 13.74 -36.73 17.13
N PHE A 8 14.23 -36.26 18.27
CA PHE A 8 13.99 -34.90 18.74
C PHE A 8 14.60 -33.84 17.82
N THR A 9 15.87 -34.01 17.41
CA THR A 9 16.54 -33.06 16.51
C THR A 9 15.89 -33.04 15.13
N LEU A 10 15.49 -34.20 14.60
CA LEU A 10 14.76 -34.30 13.33
C LEU A 10 13.42 -33.56 13.42
N LYS A 11 12.66 -33.79 14.50
CA LYS A 11 11.37 -33.12 14.71
C LYS A 11 11.53 -31.61 14.80
N MET A 12 12.52 -31.13 15.56
CA MET A 12 12.82 -29.70 15.67
C MET A 12 13.14 -29.10 14.30
N LYS A 13 14.04 -29.75 13.54
CA LYS A 13 14.41 -29.30 12.19
C LYS A 13 13.20 -29.19 11.27
N ASN A 14 12.33 -30.19 11.28
CA ASN A 14 11.11 -30.18 10.47
C ASN A 14 10.18 -29.05 10.88
N THR A 15 9.93 -28.84 12.18
CA THR A 15 9.06 -27.75 12.64
C THR A 15 9.58 -26.36 12.25
N ILE A 16 10.90 -26.17 12.20
CA ILE A 16 11.51 -24.91 11.76
C ILE A 16 11.31 -24.73 10.25
N MET A 17 11.48 -25.79 9.47
CA MET A 17 11.23 -25.77 8.03
C MET A 17 9.75 -25.46 7.73
N ASP A 18 8.83 -26.14 8.41
CA ASP A 18 7.39 -25.93 8.25
C ASP A 18 7.00 -24.48 8.61
N ALA A 19 7.55 -23.94 9.71
CA ALA A 19 7.32 -22.56 10.10
C ALA A 19 7.82 -21.58 9.04
N HIS A 20 9.02 -21.81 8.51
CA HIS A 20 9.59 -20.98 7.45
C HIS A 20 8.72 -20.98 6.19
N ASP A 21 8.29 -22.15 5.74
CA ASP A 21 7.44 -22.30 4.56
C ASP A 21 6.07 -21.64 4.75
N SER A 22 5.51 -21.72 5.97
CA SER A 22 4.27 -21.04 6.32
C SER A 22 4.40 -19.51 6.22
N ILE A 23 5.55 -18.95 6.63
CA ILE A 23 5.84 -17.51 6.55
C ILE A 23 5.94 -17.09 5.09
N LEU A 24 6.66 -17.85 4.26
CA LEU A 24 6.80 -17.56 2.84
C LEU A 24 5.44 -17.61 2.12
N ALA A 25 4.65 -18.65 2.37
CA ALA A 25 3.30 -18.78 1.80
C ALA A 25 2.41 -17.61 2.20
N HIS A 26 2.49 -17.17 3.47
CA HIS A 26 1.77 -16.00 3.94
C HIS A 26 2.20 -14.72 3.24
N GLN A 27 3.51 -14.46 3.11
CA GLN A 27 4.03 -13.27 2.42
C GLN A 27 3.58 -13.19 0.96
N VAL A 28 3.58 -14.31 0.25
CA VAL A 28 3.09 -14.38 -1.15
C VAL A 28 1.60 -14.06 -1.21
N LYS A 29 0.80 -14.61 -0.29
CA LYS A 29 -0.64 -14.34 -0.20
C LYS A 29 -0.93 -12.87 0.09
N GLU A 30 -0.24 -12.29 1.06
CA GLU A 30 -0.38 -10.88 1.43
C GLU A 30 -0.01 -9.97 0.25
N THR A 31 1.11 -10.26 -0.43
CA THR A 31 1.54 -9.50 -1.61
C THR A 31 0.48 -9.56 -2.71
N ARG A 32 -0.06 -10.75 -2.99
CA ARG A 32 -1.14 -10.92 -3.98
C ARG A 32 -2.40 -10.16 -3.58
N SER A 33 -2.81 -10.24 -2.32
CA SER A 33 -4.00 -9.57 -1.78
C SER A 33 -3.86 -8.04 -1.86
N ALA A 34 -2.72 -7.51 -1.40
CA ALA A 34 -2.41 -6.09 -1.42
C ALA A 34 -2.34 -5.55 -2.85
N ASN A 35 -1.80 -6.34 -3.80
CA ASN A 35 -1.71 -5.94 -5.20
C ASN A 35 -3.01 -6.13 -5.98
N HIS A 36 -3.93 -7.00 -5.55
CA HIS A 36 -5.18 -7.30 -6.27
C HIS A 36 -6.00 -6.04 -6.56
N LYS A 37 -6.08 -5.11 -5.60
CA LYS A 37 -6.88 -3.88 -5.73
C LYS A 37 -6.08 -2.67 -6.21
N ARG A 38 -4.78 -2.84 -6.51
CA ARG A 38 -3.98 -1.73 -7.03
C ARG A 38 -4.36 -1.45 -8.48
N ILE A 39 -4.78 -0.22 -8.73
CA ILE A 39 -5.07 0.29 -10.06
C ILE A 39 -3.92 1.21 -10.44
N ALA A 40 -3.32 0.97 -11.61
CA ALA A 40 -2.28 1.84 -12.14
C ALA A 40 -2.86 3.24 -12.36
N SER A 41 -2.14 4.26 -11.89
CA SER A 41 -2.56 5.65 -12.07
C SER A 41 -2.24 6.11 -13.50
N PRO A 42 -3.24 6.49 -14.31
CA PRO A 42 -3.04 6.84 -15.72
C PRO A 42 -2.44 8.24 -15.95
N PHE A 43 -2.27 9.05 -14.90
CA PHE A 43 -1.90 10.46 -15.05
C PHE A 43 -0.43 10.68 -15.41
N GLN A 44 -0.21 11.66 -16.28
CA GLN A 44 1.09 12.16 -16.73
C GLN A 44 1.35 13.61 -16.27
N VAL A 45 2.60 14.03 -16.40
CA VAL A 45 3.00 15.41 -16.12
C VAL A 45 2.37 16.32 -17.18
N GLY A 46 1.74 17.41 -16.74
CA GLY A 46 0.98 18.32 -17.61
C GLY A 46 -0.54 18.10 -17.59
N ASP A 47 -1.01 16.95 -17.11
CA ASP A 47 -2.46 16.68 -17.01
C ASP A 47 -3.12 17.57 -15.94
N LEU A 48 -4.38 17.92 -16.20
CA LEU A 48 -5.26 18.63 -15.27
C LEU A 48 -6.10 17.63 -14.48
N VAL A 49 -5.99 17.68 -13.15
CA VAL A 49 -6.61 16.70 -12.25
C VAL A 49 -7.36 17.39 -11.12
N TYR A 50 -8.52 16.83 -10.75
CA TYR A 50 -9.28 17.22 -9.57
C TYR A 50 -8.78 16.53 -8.31
N ILE A 51 -8.55 17.30 -7.25
CA ILE A 51 -8.08 16.77 -5.96
C ILE A 51 -9.25 16.59 -5.01
N LEU A 52 -9.28 15.44 -4.31
CA LEU A 52 -10.26 15.16 -3.28
C LEU A 52 -9.98 15.98 -2.00
N THR A 53 -10.99 16.67 -1.49
CA THR A 53 -10.83 17.59 -0.35
C THR A 53 -10.76 16.92 1.02
N ARG A 54 -10.81 15.58 1.08
CA ARG A 54 -10.88 14.81 2.33
C ARG A 54 -9.74 15.13 3.31
N ASN A 55 -8.54 15.32 2.78
CA ASN A 55 -7.32 15.53 3.57
C ASN A 55 -6.80 16.97 3.46
N MET A 56 -7.60 17.91 2.96
CA MET A 56 -7.22 19.33 2.83
C MET A 56 -7.74 20.13 4.02
N ILE A 57 -6.94 21.11 4.44
CA ILE A 57 -7.32 22.05 5.51
C ILE A 57 -7.93 23.27 4.84
N PHE A 58 -9.18 23.57 5.18
CA PHE A 58 -9.90 24.76 4.72
C PHE A 58 -9.80 25.88 5.75
N PRO A 59 -9.91 27.16 5.32
CA PRO A 59 -9.94 28.28 6.25
C PRO A 59 -11.05 28.10 7.30
N LYS A 60 -10.77 28.59 8.52
CA LYS A 60 -11.71 28.51 9.64
C LYS A 60 -13.02 29.21 9.30
N GLY A 61 -14.14 28.60 9.69
CA GLY A 61 -15.50 29.14 9.47
C GLY A 61 -16.28 28.44 8.37
N LEU A 62 -15.63 27.65 7.49
CA LEU A 62 -16.35 26.81 6.53
C LEU A 62 -16.69 25.46 7.17
N ALA A 63 -17.98 25.18 7.32
CA ALA A 63 -18.42 23.85 7.75
C ALA A 63 -18.02 22.81 6.70
N ARG A 64 -17.52 21.64 7.14
CA ARG A 64 -17.08 20.55 6.24
C ARG A 64 -18.19 20.08 5.28
N LYS A 65 -19.46 20.29 5.63
CA LYS A 65 -20.63 20.02 4.79
C LYS A 65 -20.71 20.91 3.55
N LEU A 66 -20.16 22.13 3.63
CA LEU A 66 -20.19 23.13 2.55
C LEU A 66 -18.92 23.12 1.69
N VAL A 67 -17.92 22.32 2.07
CA VAL A 67 -16.69 22.15 1.29
C VAL A 67 -17.01 21.28 0.06
N PRO A 68 -16.63 21.70 -1.16
CA PRO A 68 -16.81 20.87 -2.34
C PRO A 68 -16.00 19.57 -2.20
N LYS A 69 -16.51 18.45 -2.71
CA LYS A 69 -15.82 17.14 -2.62
C LYS A 69 -14.51 17.10 -3.41
N PHE A 70 -14.44 17.88 -4.49
CA PHE A 70 -13.29 18.01 -5.36
C PHE A 70 -12.98 19.49 -5.58
N VAL A 71 -11.70 19.84 -5.64
CA VAL A 71 -11.22 21.20 -5.91
C VAL A 71 -10.33 21.22 -7.13
N GLY A 72 -10.58 22.20 -8.00
CA GLY A 72 -9.74 22.67 -9.11
C GLY A 72 -9.37 21.62 -10.16
N PRO A 73 -9.26 21.98 -11.44
CA PRO A 73 -8.31 21.32 -12.30
C PRO A 73 -6.92 21.87 -11.97
N TYR A 74 -6.11 21.09 -11.26
CA TYR A 74 -4.72 21.46 -10.98
C TYR A 74 -3.78 20.71 -11.91
N ARG A 75 -2.69 21.36 -12.33
CA ARG A 75 -1.72 20.76 -13.23
C ARG A 75 -0.69 19.94 -12.48
N ILE A 76 -0.42 18.73 -12.97
CA ILE A 76 0.68 17.90 -12.46
C ILE A 76 2.01 18.48 -12.94
N LEU A 77 2.87 18.86 -11.99
CA LEU A 77 4.21 19.40 -12.24
C LEU A 77 5.27 18.30 -12.34
N LYS A 78 5.16 17.25 -11.52
CA LYS A 78 6.16 16.16 -11.47
C LYS A 78 5.52 14.88 -10.98
N LYS A 79 5.94 13.74 -11.52
CA LYS A 79 5.63 12.40 -11.01
C LYS A 79 6.83 11.87 -10.23
N TYR A 80 6.62 11.43 -8.99
CA TYR A 80 7.66 10.79 -8.19
C TYR A 80 7.56 9.28 -8.28
N ASN A 81 6.38 8.73 -7.99
CA ASN A 81 6.06 7.31 -8.09
C ASN A 81 4.74 7.12 -8.86
N GLU A 82 4.23 5.89 -8.98
CA GLU A 82 2.93 5.62 -9.61
C GLU A 82 1.77 6.37 -8.96
N SER A 83 1.77 6.57 -7.64
CA SER A 83 0.66 7.21 -6.90
C SER A 83 1.01 8.58 -6.31
N LEU A 84 2.25 9.06 -6.49
CA LEU A 84 2.77 10.25 -5.83
C LEU A 84 3.16 11.31 -6.87
N TYR A 85 2.44 12.43 -6.82
CA TYR A 85 2.53 13.51 -7.79
C TYR A 85 2.72 14.85 -7.09
N LYS A 86 3.52 15.73 -7.68
CA LYS A 86 3.60 17.15 -7.33
C LYS A 86 2.61 17.93 -8.19
N ILE A 87 1.81 18.76 -7.56
CA ILE A 87 0.74 19.52 -8.20
C ILE A 87 0.96 21.01 -7.93
N GLU A 88 0.53 21.84 -8.87
CA GLU A 88 0.49 23.31 -8.77
C GLU A 88 -0.80 23.71 -8.03
N ILE A 89 -0.72 24.11 -6.75
CA ILE A 89 -1.86 24.59 -5.92
C ILE A 89 -1.75 26.09 -5.73
#